data_AF-A0A0U2ZZW8-F1
#
_entry.id   AF-A0A0U2ZZW8-F1
#
_cell.length_a   1.000
_cell.length_b   1.000
_cell.length_c   1.000
_cell.angle_alpha   90.00
_cell.angle_beta   90.00
_cell.angle_gamma   90.00
#
_symmetry.space_group_name_H-M   'P 1'
#
loop_
_entity.id
_entity.type
_entity.pdbx_description
1 polymer ?
#
loop_
_entity_poly.entity_id
_entity_poly.type
_entity_poly.pdbx_seq_one_letter_code
_entity_poly.pdbx_strand_id
1 'polypeptide(L)'
;MKFRTFPQTTLSVSEVGLGLWTLATNWWGEKTDAEAIALLHEARDLGINFFDTADTYGNGRGEVLLKQAFGENPQGLVYATKFGYDIYAQDPNARRGQRELP
;
A
#
# COMPACT_ATOMS: atom_id res chain seq x y z
N MET A 1 20.41 2.95 -1.53
CA MET A 1 19.47 1.83 -1.74
C MET A 1 20.11 0.76 -2.62
N LYS A 2 19.90 -0.54 -2.34
CA LYS A 2 20.21 -1.66 -3.26
C LYS A 2 18.95 -2.06 -4.01
N PHE A 3 19.11 -2.58 -5.23
CA PHE A 3 17.98 -3.01 -6.07
C PHE A 3 18.12 -4.48 -6.49
N ARG A 4 16.97 -5.15 -6.62
CA ARG A 4 16.85 -6.53 -7.08
C ARG A 4 15.83 -6.59 -8.21
N THR A 5 16.01 -7.51 -9.14
CA THR A 5 15.03 -7.75 -10.20
C THR A 5 14.09 -8.87 -9.76
N PHE A 6 12.77 -8.64 -9.84
CA PHE A 6 11.82 -9.72 -9.60
C PHE A 6 12.03 -10.83 -10.64
N PRO A 7 12.16 -12.11 -10.24
CA PRO A 7 12.35 -13.21 -11.17
C PRO A 7 11.29 -13.19 -12.27
N GLN A 8 11.69 -13.48 -13.51
CA GLN A 8 10.80 -13.55 -14.67
C GLN A 8 10.14 -12.22 -15.08
N THR A 9 10.61 -11.09 -14.55
CA THR A 9 10.14 -9.75 -14.94
C THR A 9 11.33 -8.82 -15.25
N THR A 10 11.04 -7.63 -15.76
CA THR A 10 12.01 -6.54 -15.90
C THR A 10 11.93 -5.52 -14.75
N LEU A 11 11.12 -5.77 -13.73
CA LEU A 11 10.90 -4.85 -12.62
C LEU A 11 12.12 -4.83 -11.70
N SER A 12 12.79 -3.68 -11.63
CA SER A 12 13.84 -3.41 -10.65
C SER A 12 13.24 -2.74 -9.43
N VAL A 13 13.32 -3.42 -8.28
CA VAL A 13 12.73 -2.99 -7.02
C VAL A 13 13.80 -2.77 -5.96
N SER A 14 13.57 -1.81 -5.07
CA SER A 14 14.38 -1.61 -3.89
C SER A 14 14.36 -2.89 -3.04
N GLU A 15 15.53 -3.28 -2.51
CA GLU A 15 15.68 -4.49 -1.68
C GLU A 15 14.78 -4.45 -0.44
N VAL A 16 14.42 -3.24 0.01
CA VAL A 16 13.40 -2.98 1.02
C VAL A 16 12.20 -2.33 0.34
N GLY A 17 11.00 -2.87 0.55
CA GLY A 17 9.74 -2.27 0.15
C GLY A 17 8.95 -1.74 1.35
N LEU A 18 7.95 -0.90 1.10
CA LEU A 18 7.06 -0.37 2.13
C LEU A 18 5.64 -0.96 1.97
N GLY A 19 5.18 -1.68 3.00
CA GLY A 19 3.80 -2.15 3.10
C GLY A 19 2.88 -1.10 3.72
N LEU A 20 1.70 -0.90 3.14
CA LEU A 20 0.78 0.18 3.51
C LEU A 20 -0.27 -0.19 4.56
N TRP A 21 -0.31 -1.43 5.05
CA TRP A 21 -1.36 -1.86 5.98
C TRP A 21 -1.41 -0.96 7.24
N THR A 22 -0.25 -0.66 7.83
CA THR A 22 -0.13 0.22 9.00
C THR A 22 -0.50 1.68 8.73
N LEU A 23 -0.48 2.11 7.47
CA LEU A 23 -0.88 3.46 7.07
C LEU A 23 -2.37 3.51 6.74
N ALA A 24 -2.92 2.42 6.20
CA ALA A 24 -4.29 2.33 5.73
C ALA A 24 -5.29 1.95 6.83
N THR A 25 -4.84 1.28 7.92
CA THR A 25 -5.70 0.87 9.05
C THR A 25 -5.26 1.48 10.38
N ASN A 26 -6.15 1.43 11.37
CA ASN A 26 -5.95 2.06 12.69
C ASN A 26 -5.46 1.08 13.78
N TRP A 27 -5.11 -0.17 13.43
CA TRP A 27 -4.74 -1.18 14.43
C TRP A 27 -3.45 -0.83 15.21
N TRP A 28 -2.59 0.02 14.62
CA TRP A 28 -1.33 0.48 15.22
C TRP A 28 -1.40 1.96 15.57
N GLY A 29 -2.58 2.42 15.99
CA GLY A 29 -2.87 3.81 16.33
C GLY A 29 -3.26 4.65 15.11
N GLU A 30 -3.97 5.73 15.38
CA GLU A 30 -4.46 6.65 14.35
C GLU A 30 -3.32 7.45 13.73
N LYS A 31 -3.45 7.70 12.42
CA LYS A 31 -2.52 8.52 11.62
C LYS A 31 -3.34 9.35 10.67
N THR A 32 -2.98 10.61 10.56
CA THR A 32 -3.57 11.49 9.55
C THR A 32 -3.08 11.10 8.16
N ASP A 33 -3.87 11.40 7.13
CA ASP A 33 -3.43 11.20 5.74
C ASP A 33 -2.16 12.01 5.44
N ALA A 34 -1.99 13.18 6.07
CA ALA A 34 -0.79 14.01 5.92
C ALA A 34 0.48 13.31 6.45
N GLU A 35 0.40 12.65 7.61
CA GLU A 35 1.52 11.86 8.16
C GLU A 35 1.84 10.64 7.28
N ALA A 36 0.81 9.96 6.78
CA ALA A 36 0.99 8.83 5.87
C ALA A 36 1.66 9.26 4.56
N ILE A 37 1.21 10.37 3.96
CA ILE A 37 1.80 10.95 2.75
C ILE A 37 3.25 11.38 3.00
N ALA A 38 3.53 12.04 4.13
CA ALA A 38 4.89 12.44 4.50
C ALA A 38 5.83 11.23 4.59
N LEU A 39 5.39 10.12 5.20
CA LEU A 39 6.16 8.89 5.27
C LEU A 39 6.40 8.27 3.88
N LEU A 40 5.39 8.28 2.99
CA LEU A 40 5.54 7.78 1.63
C LEU A 40 6.59 8.58 0.85
N HIS A 41 6.62 9.90 1.02
CA HIS A 41 7.66 10.77 0.45
C HIS A 41 9.04 10.48 1.05
N GLU A 42 9.15 10.36 2.38
CA GLU A 42 10.43 10.05 3.03
C GLU A 42 10.97 8.69 2.59
N ALA A 43 10.11 7.67 2.50
CA ALA A 43 10.48 6.37 1.96
C ALA A 43 11.04 6.49 0.53
N ARG A 44 10.38 7.29 -0.31
CA ARG A 44 10.85 7.57 -1.66
C ARG A 44 12.20 8.29 -1.68
N ASP A 45 12.39 9.29 -0.84
CA ASP A 45 13.64 10.06 -0.72
C ASP A 45 14.81 9.19 -0.24
N LEU A 46 14.54 8.20 0.61
CA LEU A 46 15.50 7.17 1.03
C LEU A 46 15.78 6.11 -0.06
N GLY A 47 15.12 6.22 -1.22
CA GLY A 47 15.33 5.41 -2.41
C GLY A 47 14.42 4.19 -2.51
N ILE A 48 13.41 4.03 -1.66
CA ILE A 48 12.39 3.00 -1.84
C ILE A 48 11.60 3.31 -3.11
N ASN A 49 11.38 2.29 -3.92
CA ASN A 49 10.51 2.40 -5.08
C ASN A 49 9.42 1.32 -5.13
N PHE A 50 9.46 0.35 -4.20
CA PHE A 50 8.50 -0.74 -4.16
C PHE A 50 7.53 -0.57 -3.00
N PHE A 51 6.24 -0.42 -3.33
CA PHE A 51 5.16 -0.22 -2.37
C PHE A 51 4.12 -1.33 -2.49
N ASP A 52 3.75 -1.91 -1.36
CA ASP A 52 2.81 -3.02 -1.26
C ASP A 52 1.50 -2.57 -0.60
N THR A 53 0.38 -2.89 -1.24
CA THR A 53 -0.97 -2.57 -0.75
C THR A 53 -1.95 -3.72 -1.06
N ALA A 54 -3.22 -3.53 -0.73
CA ALA A 54 -4.35 -4.37 -1.11
C ALA A 54 -5.65 -3.56 -1.08
N ASP A 55 -6.65 -4.01 -1.83
CA ASP A 55 -8.02 -3.49 -1.77
C ASP A 55 -8.61 -3.52 -0.35
N THR A 56 -8.27 -4.54 0.44
CA THR A 56 -8.73 -4.64 1.83
C THR A 56 -8.03 -3.73 2.82
N TYR A 57 -6.90 -3.11 2.45
CA TYR A 57 -6.18 -2.23 3.36
C TYR A 57 -6.94 -0.91 3.49
N GLY A 58 -7.72 -0.82 4.56
CA GLY A 58 -8.60 0.31 4.81
C GLY A 58 -9.68 0.48 3.74
N ASN A 59 -10.22 -0.61 3.18
CA ASN A 59 -11.21 -0.60 2.08
C ASN A 59 -10.79 0.31 0.90
N GLY A 60 -9.58 0.11 0.38
CA GLY A 60 -9.01 0.87 -0.74
C GLY A 60 -8.25 2.14 -0.33
N ARG A 61 -8.28 2.53 0.96
CA ARG A 61 -7.57 3.72 1.45
C ARG A 61 -6.07 3.69 1.13
N GLY A 62 -5.41 2.52 1.20
CA GLY A 62 -3.99 2.40 0.85
C GLY A 62 -3.68 2.83 -0.59
N GLU A 63 -4.54 2.47 -1.55
CA GLU A 63 -4.39 2.84 -2.95
C GLU A 63 -4.62 4.35 -3.17
N VAL A 64 -5.58 4.93 -2.44
CA VAL A 64 -5.85 6.38 -2.45
C VAL A 64 -4.64 7.16 -1.90
N LEU A 65 -4.01 6.69 -0.82
CA LEU A 65 -2.82 7.33 -0.24
C LEU A 65 -1.64 7.35 -1.24
N LEU A 66 -1.40 6.25 -1.96
CA LEU A 66 -0.36 6.21 -3.01
C LEU A 66 -0.64 7.23 -4.11
N LYS A 67 -1.90 7.34 -4.53
CA LYS A 67 -2.32 8.33 -5.54
C LYS A 67 -2.13 9.76 -5.06
N GLN A 68 -2.48 10.05 -3.81
CA GLN A 68 -2.31 11.37 -3.19
C GLN A 68 -0.83 11.75 -3.06
N ALA A 69 0.04 10.79 -2.68
CA ALA A 69 1.47 11.04 -2.54
C ALA A 69 2.20 11.22 -3.87
N PHE A 70 1.90 10.41 -4.89
CA PHE A 70 2.73 10.33 -6.12
C PHE A 70 2.04 10.81 -7.40
N GLY A 71 0.76 11.17 -7.35
CA GLY A 71 0.06 11.80 -8.48
C GLY A 71 -0.16 10.88 -9.68
N GLU A 72 0.01 11.40 -10.90
CA GLU A 72 -0.24 10.69 -12.17
C GLU A 72 1.00 10.15 -12.86
N ASN A 73 2.20 10.57 -12.44
CA ASN A 73 3.44 10.21 -13.11
C ASN A 73 4.44 9.57 -12.15
N PRO A 74 4.19 8.33 -11.71
CA PRO A 74 4.99 7.63 -10.71
C PRO A 74 6.26 7.03 -11.31
N GLN A 75 7.06 7.82 -12.03
CA GLN A 75 8.23 7.30 -12.74
C GLN A 75 9.18 6.55 -11.80
N GLY A 76 9.45 5.30 -12.16
CA GLY A 76 10.33 4.41 -11.41
C GLY A 76 9.74 3.83 -10.12
N LEU A 77 8.46 4.07 -9.81
CA LEU A 77 7.74 3.38 -8.73
C LEU A 77 7.18 2.05 -9.23
N VAL A 78 7.15 1.07 -8.35
CA VAL A 78 6.58 -0.26 -8.57
C VAL A 78 5.55 -0.50 -7.47
N TYR A 79 4.31 -0.77 -7.87
CA TYR A 79 3.21 -1.07 -6.97
C TYR A 79 2.86 -2.55 -7.04
N ALA A 80 2.78 -3.20 -5.88
CA ALA A 80 2.10 -4.48 -5.73
C ALA A 80 0.77 -4.24 -5.01
N THR A 81 -0.33 -4.67 -5.63
CA THR A 81 -1.65 -4.71 -4.99
C THR A 81 -2.18 -6.14 -5.00
N LYS A 82 -3.23 -6.39 -4.21
CA LYS A 82 -3.88 -7.69 -4.05
C LYS A 82 -5.39 -7.46 -4.12
N PHE A 83 -6.11 -8.50 -4.54
CA PHE A 83 -7.55 -8.50 -4.64
C PHE A 83 -8.10 -9.86 -4.26
N GLY A 84 -9.40 -9.94 -4.00
CA GLY A 84 -10.11 -11.21 -3.79
C GLY A 84 -11.18 -11.18 -2.72
N TYR A 85 -11.31 -10.07 -1.99
CA TYR A 85 -12.36 -9.86 -1.01
C TYR A 85 -13.46 -8.97 -1.57
N ASP A 86 -14.72 -9.26 -1.24
CA ASP A 86 -15.81 -8.34 -1.51
C ASP A 86 -15.82 -7.22 -0.45
N ILE A 87 -15.10 -6.14 -0.73
CA ILE A 87 -15.05 -4.94 0.10
C ILE A 87 -16.24 -3.99 -0.14
N TYR A 88 -17.10 -4.30 -1.11
CA TYR A 88 -18.28 -3.49 -1.47
C TYR A 88 -19.55 -4.02 -0.79
N ALA A 89 -19.55 -5.30 -0.39
CA ALA A 89 -20.62 -5.87 0.40
C ALA A 89 -20.87 -5.04 1.67
N GLN A 90 -22.12 -4.60 1.81
CA GLN A 90 -22.60 -3.91 3.00
C GLN A 90 -22.88 -4.86 4.16
N ASP A 91 -23.11 -6.15 3.87
CA ASP A 91 -23.21 -7.18 4.90
C ASP A 91 -21.79 -7.59 5.35
N PRO A 92 -21.37 -7.30 6.60
CA PRO A 92 -20.07 -7.72 7.12
C PRO A 92 -19.92 -9.24 7.15
N ASN A 93 -21.04 -9.99 7.18
CA ASN A 93 -21.02 -11.46 7.15
C ASN A 93 -20.79 -12.04 5.76
N ALA A 94 -21.00 -11.25 4.69
CA ALA A 94 -20.66 -11.65 3.33
C ALA A 94 -19.14 -11.64 3.08
N ARG A 95 -18.37 -10.90 3.89
CA ARG A 95 -16.89 -10.86 3.86
C ARG A 95 -16.30 -12.10 4.53
N ARG A 96 -16.38 -13.25 3.86
CA ARG A 96 -16.03 -14.57 4.43
C ARG A 96 -14.55 -14.82 4.75
N GLY A 97 -13.61 -13.90 4.47
CA GLY A 97 -12.20 -14.18 4.79
C GLY A 97 -11.37 -13.10 5.49
N GLN A 98 -11.53 -11.80 5.23
CA GLN A 98 -10.92 -10.78 6.09
C GLN A 98 -11.97 -10.26 7.08
N ARG A 99 -11.88 -10.74 8.32
CA ARG A 99 -12.54 -10.13 9.49
C ARG A 99 -11.47 -9.52 10.37
N GLU A 100 -11.49 -8.20 10.50
CA GLU A 100 -10.71 -7.51 11.51
C GLU A 100 -11.26 -7.94 12.88
N LEU A 101 -10.43 -8.57 13.72
CA LEU A 101 -10.83 -8.88 15.09
C LEU A 101 -10.92 -7.55 15.87
N PRO A 102 -11.89 -7.42 16.79
CA PRO A 102 -12.08 -6.19 17.56
C PRO A 102 -10.86 -5.84 18.42
#